data_AF-A0A3A2Z8B2-F1
#
_entry.id   AF-A0A3A2Z8B2-F1
#
_cell.length_a   1.000
_cell.length_b   1.000
_cell.length_c   1.000
_cell.angle_alpha   90.00
_cell.angle_beta   90.00
_cell.angle_gamma   90.00
#
_symmetry.space_group_name_H-M   'P 1'
#
loop_
_entity.id
_entity.type
_entity.pdbx_description
1 polymer ?
#
loop_
_entity_poly.entity_id
_entity_poly.type
_entity_poly.pdbx_seq_one_letter_code
_entity_poly.pdbx_strand_id
1 'polypeptide(L)'
;ALALPPTDATELPTILSAIDPTNTGYAPYAPFLAAAAAKLHSRGDEDLPDEEVDVAFRLFTRGSNGPITLNHLRRIARELKEDEVGDDLLRDMILEANGGEGVAAGVTVEQFRDVLSRAGVF
;
A
#
# COMPACT_ATOMS: atom_id res chain seq x y z
N ALA A 1 13.50 -15.32 9.27
CA ALA A 1 12.65 -14.58 10.23
C ALA A 1 11.37 -14.17 9.49
N LEU A 2 10.20 -14.20 10.14
CA LEU A 2 8.89 -13.99 9.49
C LEU A 2 8.57 -12.51 9.18
N ALA A 3 9.47 -11.57 9.47
CA ALA A 3 9.28 -10.13 9.26
C ALA A 3 7.96 -9.59 9.87
N LEU A 4 7.58 -10.12 11.04
CA LEU A 4 6.41 -9.71 11.83
C LEU A 4 6.88 -8.92 13.06
N PRO A 5 7.20 -7.62 12.93
CA PRO A 5 7.39 -6.77 14.10
C PRO A 5 6.06 -6.62 14.85
N PRO A 6 6.10 -6.38 16.16
CA PRO A 6 4.90 -6.02 16.89
C PRO A 6 4.36 -4.67 16.44
N THR A 7 3.03 -4.54 16.46
CA THR A 7 2.30 -3.31 16.12
C THR A 7 2.51 -2.26 17.20
N ASP A 8 2.60 -2.67 18.46
CA ASP A 8 2.83 -1.77 19.60
C ASP A 8 3.62 -2.47 20.73
N ALA A 9 4.01 -1.68 21.73
CA ALA A 9 4.80 -2.15 22.87
C ALA A 9 4.06 -3.15 23.78
N THR A 10 2.73 -3.24 23.66
CA THR A 10 1.88 -4.12 24.49
C THR A 10 1.58 -5.46 23.84
N GLU A 11 1.69 -5.54 22.50
CA GLU A 11 1.35 -6.74 21.74
C GLU A 11 2.27 -7.92 22.04
N LEU A 12 3.60 -7.73 22.08
CA LEU A 12 4.52 -8.82 22.41
C LEU A 12 4.24 -9.41 23.80
N PRO A 13 4.12 -8.62 24.89
CA PRO A 13 3.70 -9.14 26.19
C PRO A 13 2.40 -9.94 26.15
N THR A 14 1.39 -9.47 25.41
CA THR A 14 0.11 -10.17 25.29
C THR A 14 0.26 -11.50 24.57
N ILE A 15 0.96 -11.54 23.43
CA ILE A 15 1.23 -12.78 22.69
C ILE A 15 2.01 -13.76 23.56
N LEU A 16 3.05 -13.30 24.26
CA LEU A 16 3.86 -14.13 25.15
C LEU A 16 3.03 -14.72 26.30
N SER A 17 2.15 -13.93 26.91
CA SER A 17 1.26 -14.41 27.97
C SER A 17 0.29 -15.51 27.48
N ALA A 18 -0.09 -15.47 26.20
CA ALA A 18 -0.97 -16.46 25.61
C ALA A 18 -0.25 -17.75 25.21
N ILE A 19 1.00 -17.67 24.72
CA ILE A 19 1.76 -18.82 24.21
C ILE A 19 2.68 -19.49 25.25
N ASP A 20 3.12 -18.74 26.26
CA ASP A 20 3.97 -19.21 27.35
C ASP A 20 3.51 -18.63 28.71
N PRO A 21 2.32 -19.03 29.20
CA PRO A 21 1.79 -18.54 30.47
C PRO A 21 2.67 -18.93 31.67
N THR A 22 3.52 -19.94 31.48
CA THR A 22 4.44 -20.46 32.51
C THR A 22 5.81 -19.77 32.50
N ASN A 23 6.06 -18.83 31.59
CA ASN A 23 7.33 -18.12 31.42
C ASN A 23 8.53 -19.08 31.37
N THR A 24 8.36 -20.17 30.65
CA THR A 24 9.40 -21.18 30.40
C THR A 24 10.50 -20.66 29.48
N GLY A 25 10.22 -19.60 28.72
CA GLY A 25 11.09 -19.02 27.71
C GLY A 25 11.02 -19.75 26.36
N TYR A 26 10.14 -20.75 26.22
CA TYR A 26 9.97 -21.53 25.00
C TYR A 26 8.49 -21.65 24.65
N ALA A 27 8.15 -21.41 23.38
CA ALA A 27 6.81 -21.63 22.85
C ALA A 27 6.79 -22.91 22.00
N PRO A 28 5.85 -23.86 22.24
CA PRO A 28 5.66 -24.99 21.34
C PRO A 28 5.23 -24.52 19.94
N TYR A 29 5.52 -25.33 18.92
CA TYR A 29 5.28 -24.96 17.52
C TYR A 29 3.82 -24.59 17.22
N ALA A 30 2.85 -25.34 17.74
CA ALA A 30 1.43 -25.11 17.43
C ALA A 30 0.89 -23.76 17.98
N PRO A 31 1.10 -23.39 19.26
CA PRO A 31 0.78 -22.04 19.76
C PRO A 31 1.48 -20.92 19.00
N PHE A 32 2.78 -21.10 18.69
CA PHE A 32 3.54 -20.14 17.91
C PHE A 32 2.95 -19.94 16.51
N LEU A 33 2.62 -21.03 15.81
CA LEU A 33 2.03 -20.99 14.48
C LEU A 33 0.67 -20.27 14.50
N ALA A 34 -0.17 -20.53 15.51
CA ALA A 34 -1.46 -19.87 15.65
C ALA A 34 -1.30 -18.35 15.86
N ALA A 35 -0.37 -17.92 16.72
CA ALA A 35 -0.06 -16.51 16.94
C ALA A 35 0.50 -15.84 15.67
N ALA A 36 1.42 -16.50 14.97
CA ALA A 36 1.98 -16.00 13.72
C ALA A 36 0.93 -15.89 12.61
N ALA A 37 0.05 -16.88 12.47
CA ALA A 37 -1.04 -16.85 11.49
C ALA A 37 -2.07 -15.76 11.81
N ALA A 38 -2.42 -15.60 13.09
CA ALA A 38 -3.30 -14.50 13.53
C ALA A 38 -2.68 -13.14 13.23
N LYS A 39 -1.39 -12.97 13.48
CA LYS A 39 -0.64 -11.74 13.18
C LYS A 39 -0.55 -11.46 11.68
N LEU A 40 -0.39 -12.51 10.87
CA LEU A 40 -0.35 -12.39 9.42
C LEU A 40 -1.72 -11.99 8.86
N HIS A 41 -2.80 -12.59 9.36
CA HIS A 41 -4.16 -12.21 8.99
C HIS A 41 -4.54 -10.80 9.48
N SER A 42 -4.13 -10.40 10.68
CA SER A 42 -4.45 -9.09 11.22
C SER A 42 -3.71 -7.94 10.54
N ARG A 43 -2.64 -8.25 9.79
CA ARG A 43 -2.00 -7.28 8.90
C ARG A 43 -2.89 -6.93 7.71
N GLY A 44 -3.78 -7.83 7.29
CA GLY A 44 -4.65 -7.64 6.12
C GLY A 44 -3.87 -7.47 4.81
N ASP A 45 -4.48 -7.85 3.69
CA ASP A 45 -4.06 -7.41 2.35
C ASP A 45 -4.35 -5.90 2.12
N GLU A 46 -4.81 -5.17 3.14
CA GLU A 46 -5.42 -3.84 3.00
C GLU A 46 -4.44 -2.67 3.17
N ASP A 47 -3.27 -2.90 3.76
CA ASP A 47 -2.21 -1.90 3.83
C ASP A 47 -1.04 -2.37 2.96
N LEU A 48 -0.99 -1.87 1.72
CA LEU A 48 0.31 -1.54 1.15
C LEU A 48 1.11 -0.88 2.29
N PRO A 49 2.31 -1.39 2.65
CA PRO A 49 3.17 -0.65 3.56
C PRO A 49 3.23 0.76 3.00
N ASP A 50 2.96 1.80 3.79
CA ASP A 50 2.93 3.19 3.30
C ASP A 50 4.16 3.51 2.42
N GLU A 51 5.27 2.85 2.72
CA GLU A 51 6.52 2.83 1.95
C GLU A 51 6.37 2.37 0.49
N GLU A 52 5.58 1.33 0.18
CA GLU A 52 5.36 0.84 -1.19
C GLU A 52 4.50 1.80 -2.01
N VAL A 53 3.46 2.40 -1.39
CA VAL A 53 2.64 3.45 -2.03
C VAL A 53 3.52 4.64 -2.37
N ASP A 54 4.35 5.07 -1.42
CA ASP A 54 5.27 6.19 -1.59
C ASP A 54 6.31 5.92 -2.68
N VAL A 55 6.83 4.69 -2.76
CA VAL A 55 7.78 4.28 -3.81
C VAL A 55 7.09 4.31 -5.17
N ALA A 56 5.89 3.71 -5.29
CA ALA A 56 5.12 3.72 -6.53
C ALA A 56 4.78 5.16 -6.96
N PHE A 57 4.28 5.98 -6.04
CA PHE A 57 3.96 7.39 -6.31
C PHE A 57 5.19 8.16 -6.82
N ARG A 58 6.35 7.92 -6.20
CA ARG A 58 7.62 8.54 -6.61
C ARG A 58 8.09 8.08 -7.99
N LEU A 59 7.82 6.83 -8.38
CA LEU A 59 8.08 6.35 -9.74
C LEU A 59 7.23 7.09 -10.77
N PHE A 60 5.95 7.33 -10.44
CA PHE A 60 5.05 8.09 -11.31
C PHE A 60 5.55 9.53 -11.48
N THR A 61 5.91 10.21 -10.39
CA THR A 61 6.38 11.61 -10.42
C THR A 61 7.86 11.77 -10.80
N ARG A 62 8.64 10.70 -10.92
CA ARG A 62 10.13 10.74 -11.01
C ARG A 62 10.77 11.55 -9.87
N GLY A 63 10.16 11.52 -8.68
CA GLY A 63 10.64 12.26 -7.51
C GLY A 63 10.41 13.77 -7.58
N SER A 64 9.60 14.28 -8.52
CA SER A 64 9.12 15.66 -8.43
C SER A 64 8.16 15.80 -7.26
N ASN A 65 8.30 16.87 -6.48
CA ASN A 65 7.33 17.20 -5.43
C ASN A 65 5.99 17.61 -6.08
N GLY A 66 4.89 17.14 -5.50
CA GLY A 66 3.53 17.51 -5.93
C GLY A 66 2.73 16.34 -6.53
N PRO A 67 1.53 16.64 -7.06
CA PRO A 67 0.58 15.63 -7.52
C PRO A 67 1.03 14.96 -8.83
N ILE A 68 0.45 13.80 -9.12
CA ILE A 68 0.59 13.16 -10.44
C ILE A 68 -0.16 14.02 -11.45
N THR A 69 0.55 14.48 -12.48
CA THR A 69 0.00 15.31 -13.54
C THR A 69 -0.26 14.49 -14.79
N LEU A 70 -1.04 15.06 -15.71
CA LEU A 70 -1.31 14.45 -17.01
C LEU A 70 -0.05 14.18 -17.83
N ASN A 71 0.98 15.02 -17.67
CA ASN A 71 2.27 14.81 -18.33
C ASN A 71 3.01 13.58 -17.77
N HIS A 72 2.86 13.31 -16.46
CA HIS A 72 3.42 12.10 -15.85
C HIS A 72 2.76 10.84 -16.44
N LEU A 73 1.43 10.82 -16.51
CA LEU A 73 0.70 9.68 -17.08
C LEU A 73 1.01 9.48 -18.57
N ARG A 74 1.08 10.56 -19.36
CA ARG A 74 1.44 10.49 -20.78
C ARG A 74 2.83 9.89 -21.00
N ARG A 75 3.78 10.20 -20.11
CA ARG A 75 5.12 9.62 -20.15
C ARG A 75 5.06 8.12 -19.86
N ILE A 76 4.34 7.73 -18.81
CA ILE A 76 4.23 6.33 -18.38
C ILE A 76 3.55 5.49 -19.46
N ALA A 77 2.46 5.98 -20.07
CA ALA A 77 1.80 5.31 -21.19
C ALA A 77 2.76 5.00 -22.34
N ARG A 78 3.61 5.98 -22.72
CA ARG A 78 4.65 5.77 -23.74
C ARG A 78 5.74 4.79 -23.31
N GLU A 79 6.16 4.83 -22.05
CA GLU A 79 7.14 3.88 -21.49
C GLU A 79 6.60 2.44 -21.50
N LEU A 80 5.30 2.27 -21.30
CA LEU A 80 4.60 0.98 -21.35
C LEU A 80 4.21 0.54 -22.77
N LYS A 81 4.50 1.36 -23.80
CA LYS A 81 4.08 1.16 -25.20
C LYS A 81 2.55 1.11 -25.38
N GLU A 82 1.84 1.77 -24.48
CA GLU A 82 0.40 2.02 -24.54
C GLU A 82 0.15 3.30 -25.38
N ASP A 83 0.68 3.32 -26.60
CA ASP A 83 0.67 4.52 -27.47
C ASP A 83 -0.75 4.88 -27.98
N GLU A 84 -1.71 3.97 -27.81
CA GLU A 84 -3.13 4.17 -28.15
C GLU A 84 -3.92 4.92 -27.07
N VAL A 85 -3.31 5.16 -25.90
CA VAL A 85 -3.98 5.90 -24.82
C VAL A 85 -4.05 7.38 -25.19
N GLY A 86 -5.23 7.78 -25.66
CA GLY A 86 -5.54 9.15 -26.04
C GLY A 86 -5.50 10.12 -24.85
N ASP A 87 -5.21 11.38 -25.13
CA ASP A 87 -5.11 12.44 -24.12
C ASP A 87 -6.43 12.62 -23.32
N ASP A 88 -7.57 12.30 -23.95
CA ASP A 88 -8.88 12.32 -23.31
C ASP A 88 -9.05 11.22 -22.25
N LEU A 89 -8.56 10.01 -22.54
CA LEU A 89 -8.57 8.91 -21.56
C LEU A 89 -7.68 9.24 -20.36
N LEU A 90 -6.51 9.86 -20.59
CA LEU A 90 -5.64 10.30 -19.50
C LEU A 90 -6.28 11.40 -18.63
N ARG A 91 -7.07 12.30 -19.22
CA ARG A 91 -7.85 13.29 -18.47
C ARG A 91 -8.89 12.60 -17.60
N ASP A 92 -9.62 11.65 -18.17
CA ASP A 92 -10.66 10.90 -17.46
C ASP A 92 -10.07 10.10 -16.30
N MET A 93 -8.89 9.50 -16.48
CA MET A 93 -8.17 8.81 -15.39
C MET A 93 -7.84 9.75 -14.22
N ILE A 94 -7.41 10.98 -14.49
CA ILE A 94 -7.13 11.96 -13.42
C ILE A 94 -8.42 12.39 -12.72
N LEU A 95 -9.49 12.65 -13.48
CA LEU A 95 -10.76 13.08 -12.91
C LEU A 95 -11.41 11.99 -12.06
N GLU A 96 -11.34 10.73 -12.48
CA GLU A 96 -11.82 9.60 -11.69
C GLU A 96 -11.02 9.44 -10.39
N ALA A 97 -9.69 9.59 -10.46
CA ALA A 97 -8.81 9.45 -9.31
C ALA A 97 -8.96 10.60 -8.29
N ASN A 98 -9.15 11.84 -8.75
CA ASN A 98 -9.22 13.01 -7.87
C ASN A 98 -10.65 13.44 -7.50
N GLY A 99 -11.65 12.61 -7.80
CA GLY A 99 -13.05 12.91 -7.49
C GLY A 99 -13.62 14.09 -8.29
N GLY A 100 -13.00 14.45 -9.41
CA GLY A 100 -13.47 15.52 -10.29
C GLY A 100 -13.03 16.93 -9.91
N GLU A 101 -12.01 17.09 -9.06
CA GLU A 101 -11.44 18.41 -8.69
C GLU A 101 -10.81 19.15 -9.89
N GLY A 102 -10.62 18.45 -11.01
CA GLY A 102 -10.14 18.99 -12.27
C GLY A 102 -8.74 18.49 -12.61
N VAL A 103 -8.44 18.43 -13.90
CA VAL A 103 -7.17 17.87 -14.41
C VAL A 103 -5.94 18.65 -13.92
N ALA A 104 -6.09 19.95 -13.67
CA ALA A 104 -5.00 20.81 -13.21
C ALA A 104 -4.60 20.56 -11.75
N ALA A 105 -5.51 20.04 -10.91
CA ALA A 105 -5.22 19.66 -9.53
C ALA A 105 -4.32 18.42 -9.45
N GLY A 106 -4.42 17.53 -10.47
CA GLY A 106 -3.69 16.27 -10.50
C GLY A 106 -4.21 15.28 -9.45
N VAL A 107 -3.41 14.26 -9.14
CA VAL A 107 -3.74 13.21 -8.16
C VAL A 107 -2.76 13.27 -6.99
N THR A 108 -3.28 13.41 -5.77
CA THR A 108 -2.49 13.39 -4.53
C THR A 108 -2.07 11.96 -4.16
N VAL A 109 -1.17 11.81 -3.18
CA VAL A 109 -0.76 10.49 -2.68
C VAL A 109 -1.96 9.72 -2.08
N GLU A 110 -2.82 10.42 -1.35
CA GLU A 110 -4.03 9.83 -0.75
C GLU A 110 -5.00 9.33 -1.84
N GLN A 111 -5.28 10.16 -2.84
CA GLN A 111 -6.12 9.78 -3.98
C GLN A 111 -5.51 8.61 -4.77
N PHE A 112 -4.19 8.59 -4.92
CA PHE A 112 -3.48 7.48 -5.56
C PHE A 112 -3.59 6.18 -4.75
N ARG A 113 -3.50 6.24 -3.41
CA ARG A 113 -3.73 5.09 -2.53
C ARG A 113 -5.14 4.55 -2.70
N ASP A 114 -6.14 5.42 -2.69
CA ASP A 114 -7.54 5.04 -2.84
C ASP A 114 -7.79 4.34 -4.19
N VAL A 115 -7.16 4.82 -5.26
CA VAL A 115 -7.21 4.17 -6.57
C VAL A 115 -6.56 2.79 -6.55
N LEU A 116 -5.39 2.64 -5.93
CA LEU A 116 -4.71 1.34 -5.83
C LEU A 116 -5.51 0.32 -5.02
N SER A 117 -6.15 0.77 -3.93
CA SER A 117 -7.06 -0.05 -3.13
C SER A 117 -8.30 -0.47 -3.91
N ARG A 118 -8.93 0.45 -4.66
CA ARG A 118 -10.13 0.16 -5.46
C ARG A 118 -9.86 -0.70 -6.71
N ALA A 119 -8.68 -0.62 -7.28
CA ALA A 119 -8.33 -1.32 -8.51
C ALA A 119 -8.14 -2.84 -8.34
N GLY A 120 -8.25 -3.35 -7.11
CA GLY A 120 -8.06 -4.78 -6.86
C GLY A 120 -6.66 -5.25 -7.23
N VAL A 121 -5.66 -4.35 -7.14
CA VAL A 121 -4.24 -4.74 -7.10
C VAL A 121 -3.94 -5.55 -5.81
N PHE A 122 -4.98 -5.70 -4.95
CA PHE A 122 -5.09 -6.56 -3.78
C PHE A 122 -6.47 -7.24 -3.82
#